data_AF-A0AAN2DCG0-F1
#
_entry.id   AF-A0AAN2DCG0-F1
#
_cell.length_a   1.000
_cell.length_b   1.000
_cell.length_c   1.000
_cell.angle_alpha   90.00
_cell.angle_beta   90.00
_cell.angle_gamma   90.00
#
_symmetry.space_group_name_H-M   'P 1'
#
loop_
_entity.id
_entity.type
_entity.pdbx_description
1 polymer ?
#
loop_
_entity_poly.entity_id
_entity_poly.type
_entity_poly.pdbx_seq_one_letter_code
_entity_poly.pdbx_strand_id
1 'polypeptide(L)' 'MAINHQIRVVDNSHEKTVEDFKDFAADETLEIKRLLGRVQRDAGSISETMKKIHGGEWTVSINHENCFVIVSQDFS' A
#
# COMPACT_ATOMS: atom_id res chain seq x y z
N MET A 1 57.83 -20.32 27.93
CA MET A 1 56.75 -19.38 28.33
C MET A 1 55.79 -19.32 27.14
N ALA A 2 54.62 -19.96 27.23
CA ALA A 2 53.68 -20.08 26.11
C ALA A 2 52.51 -19.11 26.31
N ILE A 3 52.29 -18.21 25.35
CA ILE A 3 51.13 -17.31 25.33
C ILE A 3 50.13 -17.88 24.33
N ASN A 4 49.10 -18.53 24.85
CA ASN A 4 47.93 -18.94 24.08
C ASN A 4 47.13 -17.69 23.69
N HIS A 5 47.09 -17.37 22.40
CA HIS A 5 46.20 -16.33 21.88
C HIS A 5 44.96 -17.01 21.27
N GLN A 6 43.91 -17.20 22.08
CA GLN A 6 42.60 -17.56 21.56
C GLN A 6 41.95 -16.32 20.94
N ILE A 7 41.90 -16.28 19.61
CA ILE A 7 41.10 -15.29 18.87
C ILE A 7 39.65 -15.75 18.97
N ARG A 8 38.85 -15.05 19.77
CA ARG A 8 37.41 -15.22 19.84
C ARG A 8 36.82 -14.74 18.50
N VAL A 9 36.20 -15.64 17.74
CA VAL A 9 35.32 -15.25 16.63
C VAL A 9 34.16 -14.51 17.27
N VAL A 10 34.14 -13.19 17.11
CA VAL A 10 33.01 -12.35 17.51
C VAL A 10 31.95 -12.60 16.45
N ASP A 11 30.83 -13.22 16.84
CA ASP A 11 29.65 -13.36 15.99
C ASP A 11 29.24 -11.97 15.50
N ASN A 12 29.42 -11.74 14.21
CA ASN A 12 29.13 -10.46 13.59
C ASN A 12 27.64 -10.45 13.23
N SER A 13 26.79 -10.14 14.20
CA SER A 13 25.32 -10.08 14.05
C SER A 13 24.82 -8.87 13.22
N HIS A 14 25.62 -8.37 12.28
CA HIS A 14 25.36 -7.14 11.51
C HIS A 14 24.83 -7.40 10.08
N GLU A 15 24.58 -8.66 9.72
CA GLU A 15 24.11 -9.01 8.37
C GLU A 15 22.58 -9.02 8.20
N LYS A 16 21.81 -8.93 9.30
CA LYS A 16 20.33 -8.99 9.25
C LYS A 16 19.63 -7.72 8.77
N THR A 17 20.33 -6.59 8.67
CA THR A 17 19.65 -5.29 8.60
C THR A 17 19.02 -4.99 7.24
N VAL A 18 19.63 -5.41 6.12
CA VAL A 18 19.15 -5.01 4.77
C VAL A 18 17.99 -5.88 4.26
N GLU A 19 17.98 -7.17 4.61
CA GLU A 19 16.91 -8.10 4.21
C GLU A 19 15.62 -7.78 4.97
N ASP A 20 15.70 -7.54 6.28
CA ASP A 20 14.55 -7.15 7.10
C ASP A 20 13.89 -5.84 6.62
N PHE A 21 14.67 -4.87 6.11
CA PHE A 21 14.11 -3.64 5.51
C PHE A 21 13.38 -3.88 4.18
N LYS A 22 13.84 -4.84 3.36
CA LYS A 22 13.18 -5.17 2.09
C LYS A 22 11.86 -5.89 2.35
N ASP A 23 11.84 -6.79 3.32
CA ASP A 23 10.64 -7.53 3.70
C ASP A 23 9.58 -6.60 4.29
N PHE A 24 9.98 -5.63 5.11
CA PHE A 24 9.09 -4.59 5.63
C PHE A 24 8.48 -3.72 4.51
N ALA A 25 9.31 -3.25 3.57
CA ALA A 25 8.83 -2.43 2.45
C ALA A 25 7.91 -3.23 1.50
N ALA A 26 8.15 -4.53 1.35
CA ALA A 26 7.31 -5.41 0.55
C ALA A 26 5.92 -5.61 1.18
N ASP A 27 5.87 -5.76 2.51
CA ASP A 27 4.62 -5.89 3.27
C ASP A 27 3.76 -4.60 3.18
N GLU A 28 4.37 -3.44 3.39
CA GLU A 28 3.69 -2.15 3.28
C GLU A 28 3.15 -1.91 1.86
N THR A 29 3.94 -2.28 0.84
CA THR A 29 3.51 -2.17 -0.57
C THR A 29 2.30 -3.07 -0.87
N LEU A 30 2.26 -4.29 -0.30
CA LEU A 30 1.13 -5.20 -0.43
C LEU A 30 -0.12 -4.65 0.26
N GLU A 31 0.03 -4.06 1.44
CA GLU A 31 -1.07 -3.43 2.17
C GLU A 31 -1.64 -2.24 1.40
N ILE A 32 -0.79 -1.34 0.90
CA ILE A 32 -1.21 -0.18 0.10
C ILE A 32 -2.00 -0.63 -1.14
N LYS A 33 -1.52 -1.65 -1.87
CA LYS A 33 -2.25 -2.20 -3.02
C LYS A 33 -3.62 -2.75 -2.64
N ARG A 34 -3.71 -3.44 -1.50
CA ARG A 34 -4.98 -3.97 -0.99
C ARG A 34 -5.95 -2.83 -0.65
N LEU A 35 -5.47 -1.76 -0.04
CA LEU A 35 -6.28 -0.59 0.29
C LEU A 35 -6.77 0.14 -0.97
N LEU A 36 -5.88 0.39 -1.94
CA LEU A 36 -6.26 0.99 -3.22
C LEU A 36 -7.33 0.16 -3.95
N GLY A 37 -7.19 -1.17 -3.96
CA GLY A 37 -8.18 -2.06 -4.55
C GLY A 37 -9.54 -2.00 -3.86
N ARG A 38 -9.59 -1.79 -2.52
CA ARG A 38 -10.84 -1.57 -1.79
C ARG A 38 -11.48 -0.24 -2.18
N VAL A 39 -10.69 0.82 -2.14
CA VAL A 39 -11.13 2.18 -2.49
C VAL A 39 -11.72 2.23 -3.91
N GLN A 40 -11.10 1.56 -4.88
CA GLN A 40 -11.62 1.47 -6.24
C GLN A 40 -12.97 0.73 -6.32
N ARG A 41 -13.13 -0.37 -5.57
CA ARG A 41 -14.40 -1.11 -5.51
C ARG A 41 -15.52 -0.29 -4.86
N ASP A 42 -15.19 0.43 -3.80
CA ASP A 42 -16.14 1.27 -3.10
C ASP A 42 -16.58 2.45 -3.99
N ALA A 43 -15.65 3.06 -4.73
CA ALA A 43 -15.96 4.07 -5.75
C ALA A 43 -16.93 3.56 -6.83
N GLY A 44 -16.71 2.34 -7.34
CA GLY A 44 -17.63 1.69 -8.28
C GLY A 44 -19.02 1.45 -7.67
N SER A 45 -19.08 1.00 -6.42
CA SER A 45 -20.34 0.76 -5.70
C SER A 45 -21.13 2.05 -5.49
N ILE A 46 -20.45 3.17 -5.24
CA ILE A 46 -21.08 4.50 -5.15
C ILE A 46 -21.66 4.90 -6.50
N SER A 47 -20.89 4.79 -7.59
CA SER A 47 -21.37 5.06 -8.95
C SER A 47 -22.65 4.27 -9.27
N GLU A 48 -22.65 2.95 -9.03
CA GLU A 48 -23.83 2.11 -9.24
C GLU A 48 -25.04 2.54 -8.39
N THR A 49 -24.79 2.94 -7.15
CA THR A 49 -25.84 3.43 -6.24
C THR A 49 -26.43 4.74 -6.76
N MET A 50 -25.58 5.68 -7.20
CA MET A 50 -26.02 6.94 -7.77
C MET A 50 -26.85 6.71 -9.05
N LYS A 51 -26.42 5.79 -9.92
CA LYS A 51 -27.20 5.36 -11.09
C LYS A 51 -28.56 4.78 -10.73
N LYS A 52 -28.64 3.95 -9.69
CA LYS A 52 -29.92 3.36 -9.22
C LYS A 52 -30.88 4.41 -8.66
N ILE A 53 -30.38 5.41 -7.94
CA ILE A 53 -31.19 6.43 -7.26
C ILE A 53 -31.58 7.57 -8.22
N HIS A 54 -30.63 8.05 -9.02
CA HIS A 54 -30.77 9.26 -9.81
C HIS A 54 -30.87 9.01 -11.32
N GLY A 55 -30.63 7.78 -11.78
CA GLY A 55 -30.55 7.46 -13.21
C GLY A 55 -29.29 8.03 -13.88
N GLY A 56 -29.10 7.71 -15.16
CA GLY A 56 -27.92 8.14 -15.93
C GLY A 56 -26.63 7.40 -15.53
N GLU A 57 -25.54 7.72 -16.24
CA GLU A 57 -24.20 7.24 -15.91
C GLU A 57 -23.54 8.16 -14.88
N TRP A 58 -22.86 7.55 -13.91
CA TRP A 58 -22.19 8.27 -12.83
C TRP A 58 -20.75 7.82 -12.72
N THR A 59 -19.85 8.78 -12.51
CA THR A 59 -18.42 8.53 -12.36
C THR A 59 -17.96 9.00 -10.97
N VAL A 60 -17.13 8.17 -10.33
CA VAL A 60 -16.46 8.50 -9.07
C VAL A 60 -14.95 8.50 -9.31
N SER A 61 -14.32 9.66 -9.13
CA SER A 61 -12.89 9.88 -9.37
C SER A 61 -12.20 10.30 -8.07
N ILE A 62 -11.07 9.68 -7.77
CA ILE A 62 -10.32 9.93 -6.53
C ILE A 62 -8.98 10.55 -6.89
N ASN A 63 -8.72 11.74 -6.35
CA ASN A 63 -7.41 12.38 -6.43
C ASN A 63 -6.62 12.04 -5.16
N HIS A 64 -5.61 11.19 -5.31
CA HIS A 64 -4.77 10.74 -4.20
C HIS A 64 -3.70 11.77 -3.78
N GLU A 65 -3.39 12.75 -4.62
CA GLU A 65 -2.41 13.81 -4.29
C GLU A 65 -3.02 14.85 -3.34
N ASN A 66 -4.28 15.20 -3.56
CA ASN A 66 -4.99 16.25 -2.83
C ASN A 66 -6.12 15.72 -1.94
N CYS A 67 -6.24 14.39 -1.80
CA CYS A 67 -7.19 13.71 -0.93
C CYS A 67 -8.66 14.14 -1.11
N PHE A 68 -9.11 14.32 -2.35
CA PHE A 68 -10.52 14.63 -2.63
C PHE A 68 -11.17 13.59 -3.55
N VAL A 69 -12.49 13.50 -3.44
CA VAL A 69 -13.34 12.60 -4.24
C VAL A 69 -14.32 13.45 -5.04
N ILE A 70 -14.40 13.21 -6.35
CA ILE A 70 -15.39 13.80 -7.23
C ILE A 70 -16.41 12.73 -7.56
N VAL A 71 -17.69 13.08 -7.42
CA VAL A 71 -18.82 12.28 -7.88
C VAL A 71 -19.61 13.14 -8.86
N SER A 72 -19.74 12.70 -10.10
CA SER A 72 -20.41 13.45 -11.15
C SER A 72 -21.29 12.55 -12.02
N GLN A 73 -22.36 13.12 -12.56
CA GLN A 73 -23.18 12.47 -13.59
C GLN A 73 -22.57 12.80 -14.95
N ASP A 74 -22.42 11.80 -15.82
CA ASP A 74 -21.93 11.98 -17.18
C ASP A 74 -23.10 12.37 -18.09
N PHE A 75 -22.98 13.53 -18.74
CA PHE A 75 -24.01 14.10 -19.62
C PHE A 75 -23.72 13.88 -21.12
N SER A 76 -22.91 12.88 -21.45
CA SER A 76 -22.55 12.54 -22.84
C SER A 76 -23.74 12.10 -23.68
#